data_AF-A0AAN9HA09-F1
#
_entry.id   AF-A0AAN9HA09-F1
#
_cell.length_a   1.000
_cell.length_b   1.000
_cell.length_c   1.000
_cell.angle_alpha   90.00
_cell.angle_beta   90.00
_cell.angle_gamma   90.00
#
_symmetry.space_group_name_H-M   'P 1'
#
loop_
_entity.id
_entity.type
_entity.pdbx_description
1 polymer ?
#
loop_
_entity_poly.entity_id
_entity_poly.type
_entity_poly.pdbx_seq_one_letter_code
_entity_poly.pdbx_strand_id
1 'polypeptide(L)'
;MLLLTHFKNDQDHFLVMVEDTSVPSDICSEQLPATPCIVVCGENPLTASVYMVAVDQMIVNDHILSFTEALYLMFCLYYILNISYPVELGATLEFLQRCIFRINPHKGTKVEKREKKRAYSVNPRVLSLTSKIAAFDWGE
;
A
#
# COMPACT_ATOMS: atom_id res chain seq x y z
N MET A 1 -4.37 3.55 -7.47
CA MET A 1 -3.75 4.85 -7.79
C MET A 1 -4.38 6.05 -7.10
N LEU A 2 -5.71 6.24 -7.15
CA LEU A 2 -6.39 7.44 -6.65
C LEU A 2 -6.02 7.86 -5.20
N LEU A 3 -5.96 6.91 -4.26
CA LEU A 3 -5.58 7.21 -2.88
C LEU A 3 -4.13 7.66 -2.75
N LEU A 4 -3.20 6.99 -3.45
CA LEU A 4 -1.78 7.38 -3.48
C LEU A 4 -1.63 8.81 -4.00
N THR A 5 -2.31 9.14 -5.11
CA THR A 5 -2.34 10.49 -5.68
C THR A 5 -2.98 11.51 -4.72
N HIS A 6 -4.14 11.19 -4.14
CA HIS A 6 -4.85 12.09 -3.22
C HIS A 6 -4.00 12.43 -1.99
N PHE A 7 -3.35 11.43 -1.41
CA PHE A 7 -2.50 11.61 -0.24
C PHE A 7 -1.10 12.12 -0.56
N LYS A 8 -0.73 12.22 -1.86
CA LYS A 8 0.62 12.53 -2.32
C LYS A 8 1.64 11.56 -1.72
N ASN A 9 1.27 10.28 -1.69
CA ASN A 9 2.17 9.21 -1.29
C ASN A 9 3.04 8.83 -2.50
N ASP A 10 4.29 8.51 -2.22
CA ASP A 10 5.21 8.03 -3.22
C ASP A 10 4.77 6.63 -3.67
N GLN A 11 4.47 6.47 -4.94
CA GLN A 11 3.96 5.22 -5.48
C GLN A 11 5.04 4.13 -5.47
N ASP A 12 6.32 4.48 -5.58
CA ASP A 12 7.40 3.52 -5.81
C ASP A 12 7.64 2.64 -4.58
N HIS A 13 7.20 3.10 -3.40
CA HIS A 13 7.18 2.30 -2.17
C HIS A 13 6.02 1.29 -2.11
N PHE A 14 5.02 1.39 -2.99
CA PHE A 14 3.81 0.57 -3.00
C PHE A 14 3.73 -0.32 -4.25
N LEU A 15 4.01 0.25 -5.43
CA LEU A 15 3.98 -0.40 -6.75
C LEU A 15 5.34 -0.21 -7.42
N VAL A 16 6.03 -1.32 -7.67
CA VAL A 16 7.26 -1.35 -8.47
C VAL A 16 6.90 -1.85 -9.86
N MET A 17 7.14 -1.04 -10.89
CA MET A 17 6.78 -1.39 -12.27
C MET A 17 7.97 -2.05 -12.96
N VAL A 18 7.74 -3.19 -13.61
CA VAL A 18 8.76 -3.94 -14.37
C VAL A 18 8.22 -4.33 -15.75
N GLU A 19 9.07 -4.86 -16.63
CA GLU A 19 8.62 -5.33 -17.96
C GLU A 19 7.63 -6.49 -17.82
N ASP A 20 6.69 -6.62 -18.77
CA ASP A 20 5.60 -7.61 -18.72
C ASP A 20 6.11 -9.07 -18.70
N THR A 21 7.30 -9.30 -19.25
CA THR A 21 7.94 -10.62 -19.29
C THR A 21 8.90 -10.90 -18.13
N SER A 22 9.01 -9.97 -17.16
CA SER A 22 9.96 -10.11 -16.05
C SER A 22 9.63 -11.32 -15.20
N VAL A 23 10.66 -12.09 -14.84
CA VAL A 23 10.58 -13.14 -13.82
C VAL A 23 11.32 -12.70 -12.54
N PRO A 24 11.14 -13.38 -11.39
CA PRO A 24 11.78 -12.96 -10.14
C PRO A 24 13.30 -12.78 -10.20
N SER A 25 13.99 -13.56 -11.04
CA SER A 25 15.44 -13.46 -11.22
C SER A 25 15.90 -12.20 -11.95
N ASP A 26 15.00 -11.51 -12.64
CA ASP A 26 15.31 -10.28 -13.39
C ASP A 26 15.24 -9.03 -12.50
N ILE A 27 14.64 -9.15 -11.30
CA ILE A 27 14.37 -8.04 -10.40
C ILE A 27 15.56 -7.85 -9.45
N CYS A 28 16.22 -6.70 -9.54
CA CYS A 28 17.30 -6.35 -8.61
C CYS A 28 16.73 -6.03 -7.22
N SER A 29 17.31 -6.62 -6.17
CA SER A 29 16.88 -6.40 -4.79
C SER A 29 16.85 -4.92 -4.40
N GLU A 30 17.79 -4.12 -4.93
CA GLU A 30 17.92 -2.70 -4.63
C GLU A 30 16.75 -1.85 -5.16
N GLN A 31 15.97 -2.38 -6.11
CA GLN A 31 14.76 -1.72 -6.63
C GLN A 31 13.55 -1.91 -5.72
N LEU A 32 13.60 -2.91 -4.83
CA LEU A 32 12.49 -3.29 -3.99
C LEU A 32 12.56 -2.56 -2.63
N PRO A 33 11.44 -2.06 -2.10
CA PRO A 33 11.38 -1.59 -0.73
C PRO A 33 11.65 -2.72 0.28
N ALA A 34 12.15 -2.37 1.46
CA ALA A 34 12.23 -3.31 2.57
C ALA A 34 10.84 -3.68 3.12
N THR A 35 9.86 -2.79 2.96
CA THR A 35 8.46 -3.02 3.38
C THR A 35 7.66 -3.72 2.28
N PRO A 36 6.58 -4.44 2.61
CA PRO A 36 5.74 -5.10 1.62
C PRO A 36 5.32 -4.17 0.47
N CYS A 37 5.54 -4.62 -0.77
CA CYS A 37 5.17 -3.91 -2.00
C CYS A 37 4.62 -4.89 -3.05
N ILE A 38 3.95 -4.35 -4.06
CA ILE A 38 3.49 -5.10 -5.24
C ILE A 38 4.44 -4.79 -6.39
N VAL A 39 4.94 -5.82 -7.05
CA VAL A 39 5.61 -5.69 -8.34
C VAL A 39 4.59 -5.92 -9.44
N VAL A 40 4.48 -4.98 -10.37
CA VAL A 40 3.52 -4.99 -11.47
C VAL A 40 4.28 -5.31 -12.75
N CYS A 41 3.97 -6.43 -13.39
CA CYS A 41 4.56 -6.79 -14.68
C CYS A 41 3.77 -6.10 -15.79
N GLY A 42 4.37 -5.10 -16.43
CA GLY A 42 3.75 -4.28 -17.47
C GLY A 42 3.66 -2.80 -17.10
N GLU A 43 3.05 -2.00 -17.98
CA GLU A 43 3.11 -0.53 -17.89
C GLU A 43 2.04 0.09 -16.96
N ASN A 44 0.99 -0.65 -16.60
CA ASN A 44 -0.13 -0.12 -15.84
C ASN A 44 -0.69 -1.14 -14.83
N PRO A 45 -0.80 -0.80 -13.53
CA PRO A 45 -1.33 -1.68 -12.49
C PRO A 45 -2.79 -2.14 -12.67
N LEU A 46 -3.54 -1.50 -13.56
CA LEU A 46 -4.94 -1.85 -13.84
C LEU A 46 -5.09 -2.79 -15.04
N THR A 47 -4.06 -2.89 -15.89
CA THR A 47 -4.10 -3.71 -17.11
C THR A 47 -3.03 -4.80 -17.13
N ALA A 48 -2.09 -4.80 -16.19
CA ALA A 48 -1.11 -5.85 -16.01
C ALA A 48 -1.79 -7.22 -15.81
N SER A 49 -1.21 -8.24 -16.42
CA SER A 49 -1.72 -9.61 -16.38
C SER A 49 -1.12 -10.43 -15.23
N VAL A 50 0.06 -10.02 -14.75
CA VAL A 50 0.80 -10.68 -13.68
C VAL A 50 1.30 -9.66 -12.66
N TYR A 51 1.16 -10.03 -11.40
CA TYR A 51 1.64 -9.29 -10.24
C TYR A 51 2.49 -10.22 -9.38
N MET A 52 3.50 -9.65 -8.76
CA MET A 52 4.29 -10.29 -7.71
C MET A 52 4.15 -9.50 -6.42
N VAL A 53 4.44 -10.12 -5.28
CA VAL A 53 4.53 -9.45 -3.99
C VAL A 53 5.92 -9.66 -3.43
N ALA A 54 6.53 -8.57 -2.97
CA ALA A 54 7.83 -8.59 -2.34
C ALA A 54 7.74 -8.09 -0.90
N VAL A 55 8.66 -8.56 -0.06
CA VAL A 55 8.93 -8.03 1.27
C VAL A 55 10.39 -8.26 1.59
N ASP A 56 11.02 -7.32 2.30
CA ASP A 56 12.44 -7.36 2.62
C ASP A 56 13.33 -7.59 1.38
N GLN A 57 13.00 -6.88 0.29
CA GLN A 57 13.71 -6.97 -0.99
C GLN A 57 13.69 -8.36 -1.65
N MET A 58 12.78 -9.24 -1.24
CA MET A 58 12.62 -10.58 -1.78
C MET A 58 11.21 -10.80 -2.33
N ILE A 59 11.11 -11.38 -3.53
CA ILE A 59 9.83 -11.86 -4.05
C ILE A 59 9.38 -13.06 -3.21
N VAL A 60 8.19 -12.95 -2.63
CA VAL A 60 7.57 -14.01 -1.80
C VAL A 60 6.41 -14.70 -2.48
N ASN A 61 5.86 -14.09 -3.53
CA ASN A 61 4.89 -14.70 -4.44
C ASN A 61 5.04 -14.04 -5.81
N ASP A 62 5.29 -14.83 -6.85
CA ASP A 62 5.64 -14.37 -8.19
C ASP A 62 4.53 -14.58 -9.23
N HIS A 63 3.40 -15.16 -8.84
CA HIS A 63 2.34 -15.51 -9.77
C HIS A 63 0.96 -15.19 -9.20
N ILE A 64 0.57 -13.92 -9.31
CA ILE A 64 -0.75 -13.43 -8.95
C ILE A 64 -1.39 -12.80 -10.19
N LEU A 65 -2.59 -13.24 -10.56
CA LEU A 65 -3.27 -12.77 -11.78
C LEU A 65 -4.28 -11.64 -11.51
N SER A 66 -4.46 -11.26 -10.25
CA SER A 66 -5.41 -10.25 -9.80
C SER A 66 -4.72 -9.20 -8.95
N PHE A 67 -4.84 -7.93 -9.36
CA PHE A 67 -4.34 -6.80 -8.57
C PHE A 67 -4.93 -6.79 -7.15
N THR A 68 -6.21 -7.13 -7.01
CA THR A 68 -6.88 -7.16 -5.70
C THR A 68 -6.30 -8.24 -4.79
N GLU A 69 -5.94 -9.41 -5.33
CA GLU A 69 -5.28 -10.48 -4.58
C GLU A 69 -3.87 -10.08 -4.16
N ALA A 70 -3.12 -9.44 -5.06
CA ALA A 70 -1.79 -8.91 -4.75
C ALA A 70 -1.86 -7.84 -3.65
N LEU A 71 -2.86 -6.96 -3.71
CA LEU A 71 -3.14 -5.95 -2.68
C LEU A 71 -3.48 -6.59 -1.33
N TYR A 72 -4.31 -7.64 -1.31
CA TYR A 72 -4.63 -8.36 -0.08
C TYR A 72 -3.39 -9.02 0.52
N LEU A 73 -2.61 -9.75 -0.27
CA LEU A 73 -1.41 -10.41 0.21
C LEU A 73 -0.40 -9.39 0.76
N MET A 74 -0.07 -8.37 -0.02
CA MET A 74 0.87 -7.31 0.39
C MET A 74 0.39 -6.61 1.68
N PHE A 75 -0.90 -6.27 1.79
CA PHE A 75 -1.43 -5.64 3.00
C PHE A 75 -1.39 -6.57 4.21
N CYS A 76 -1.71 -7.86 4.03
CA CYS A 76 -1.65 -8.87 5.09
C CYS A 76 -0.23 -9.07 5.63
N LEU A 77 0.80 -8.99 4.78
CA LEU A 77 2.20 -9.16 5.21
C LEU A 77 2.62 -8.13 6.27
N TYR A 78 2.09 -6.91 6.25
CA TYR A 78 2.34 -5.95 7.32
C TYR A 78 1.91 -6.47 8.70
N TYR A 79 0.80 -7.22 8.77
CA TYR A 79 0.29 -7.78 10.01
C TYR A 79 0.97 -9.09 10.38
N ILE A 80 1.12 -10.00 9.41
CA ILE A 80 1.74 -11.32 9.63
C ILE A 80 3.18 -11.16 10.12
N LEU A 81 3.95 -10.25 9.50
CA LEU A 81 5.37 -10.02 9.81
C LEU A 81 5.58 -8.89 10.82
N ASN A 82 4.49 -8.30 11.34
CA ASN A 82 4.52 -7.16 12.25
C ASN A 82 5.36 -5.94 11.75
N ILE A 83 5.41 -5.71 10.44
CA ILE A 83 6.16 -4.60 9.82
C ILE A 83 5.40 -3.29 9.97
N SER A 84 6.06 -2.19 10.33
CA SER A 84 5.41 -0.88 10.41
C SER A 84 5.12 -0.32 9.01
N TYR A 85 4.08 0.49 8.85
CA TYR A 85 3.83 1.18 7.58
C TYR A 85 4.91 2.24 7.37
N PRO A 86 5.55 2.28 6.18
CA PRO A 86 6.51 3.33 5.86
C PRO A 86 5.81 4.68 5.87
N VAL A 87 6.51 5.72 6.30
CA VAL A 87 5.95 7.07 6.45
C VAL A 87 5.50 7.67 5.11
N GLU A 88 6.12 7.22 4.02
CA GLU A 88 5.87 7.54 2.61
C GLU A 88 4.47 7.09 2.18
N LEU A 89 3.96 6.00 2.75
CA LEU A 89 2.66 5.40 2.43
C LEU A 89 1.62 5.50 3.55
N GLY A 90 2.00 6.07 4.70
CA GLY A 90 1.22 5.94 5.92
C GLY A 90 -0.25 6.38 5.83
N ALA A 91 -0.57 7.39 5.02
CA ALA A 91 -1.96 7.81 4.82
C ALA A 91 -2.78 6.80 3.99
N THR A 92 -2.21 6.28 2.89
CA THR A 92 -2.87 5.26 2.06
C THR A 92 -3.08 3.95 2.83
N LEU A 93 -2.03 3.43 3.48
CA LEU A 93 -2.13 2.18 4.25
C LEU A 93 -3.07 2.31 5.45
N GLU A 94 -3.07 3.47 6.12
CA GLU A 94 -4.01 3.71 7.22
C GLU A 94 -5.46 3.88 6.72
N PHE A 95 -5.68 4.47 5.54
CA PHE A 95 -7.00 4.49 4.92
C PHE A 95 -7.48 3.06 4.59
N LEU A 96 -6.62 2.23 3.98
CA LEU A 96 -6.94 0.83 3.72
C LEU A 96 -7.29 0.09 5.02
N GLN A 97 -6.43 0.21 6.04
CA GLN A 97 -6.64 -0.37 7.36
C GLN A 97 -8.04 -0.03 7.91
N ARG A 98 -8.40 1.25 7.96
CA ARG A 98 -9.59 1.71 8.69
C ARG A 98 -10.87 1.63 7.87
N CYS A 99 -10.81 2.00 6.60
CA CYS A 99 -11.99 2.19 5.75
C CYS A 99 -12.31 0.96 4.90
N ILE A 100 -11.29 0.18 4.50
CA ILE A 100 -11.48 -0.99 3.65
C ILE A 100 -11.47 -2.27 4.50
N PHE A 101 -10.43 -2.49 5.28
CA PHE A 101 -10.27 -3.70 6.12
C PHE A 101 -10.92 -3.58 7.51
N ARG A 102 -11.33 -2.38 7.91
CA ARG A 102 -12.00 -2.09 9.20
C ARG A 102 -11.21 -2.55 10.43
N ILE A 103 -9.89 -2.54 10.36
CA ILE A 103 -9.00 -2.91 11.47
C ILE A 103 -8.74 -1.69 12.35
N ASN A 104 -9.11 -1.78 13.64
CA ASN A 104 -8.94 -0.72 14.63
C ASN A 104 -9.40 0.67 14.12
N PRO A 105 -10.65 0.83 13.66
CA PRO A 105 -11.08 1.99 12.87
C PRO A 105 -10.92 3.33 13.60
N HIS A 106 -11.06 3.36 14.93
CA HIS A 106 -11.06 4.61 15.72
C HIS A 106 -9.73 4.97 16.39
N LYS A 107 -8.79 4.03 16.55
CA LYS A 107 -7.54 4.26 17.30
C LYS A 107 -6.40 3.36 16.84
N GLY A 108 -5.17 3.76 17.13
CA GLY A 108 -3.96 2.97 16.86
C GLY A 108 -3.50 3.13 15.42
N THR A 109 -2.19 3.28 15.23
CA THR A 109 -1.56 3.42 13.92
C THR A 109 -0.37 2.47 13.85
N LYS A 110 -0.15 1.88 12.68
CA LYS A 110 1.03 1.07 12.38
C LYS A 110 2.09 1.87 11.62
N VAL A 111 1.82 3.15 11.33
CA VAL A 111 2.79 4.06 10.71
C VAL A 111 3.96 4.27 11.64
N GLU A 112 5.18 4.18 11.09
CA GLU A 112 6.41 4.41 11.84
C GLU A 112 6.41 5.78 12.55
N LYS A 113 6.88 5.78 13.80
CA LYS A 113 6.97 7.00 14.60
C LYS A 113 8.19 7.81 14.16
N ARG A 114 7.96 9.01 13.62
CA ARG A 114 9.04 10.00 13.47
C ARG A 114 9.38 10.56 14.85
N GLU A 115 10.63 10.44 15.28
CA GLU A 115 11.13 10.76 16.64
C GLU A 115 10.83 12.19 17.17
N LYS A 116 10.30 13.09 16.33
CA LYS A 116 10.06 14.50 16.68
C LYS A 116 8.64 15.01 16.39
N LYS A 117 7.70 14.18 15.95
CA LYS A 117 6.32 14.62 15.67
C LYS A 117 5.32 14.06 16.67
N ARG A 118 4.32 14.88 17.03
CA ARG A 118 3.15 14.41 17.78
C ARG A 118 2.54 13.21 17.05
N ALA A 119 2.49 12.07 17.72
CA ALA A 119 1.81 10.89 17.23
C ALA A 119 0.31 11.11 17.36
N TYR A 120 -0.36 11.41 16.24
CA TYR A 120 -1.81 11.39 16.20
C TYR A 120 -2.31 9.95 16.29
N SER A 121 -3.41 9.72 16.99
CA SER A 121 -4.05 8.39 17.06
C SER A 121 -4.55 7.93 15.69
N VAL A 122 -4.86 8.89 14.80
CA VAL A 122 -5.30 8.71 13.42
C VAL A 122 -4.65 9.78 12.55
N ASN A 123 -4.21 9.44 11.34
CA ASN A 123 -3.67 10.40 10.39
C ASN A 123 -4.73 11.47 10.01
N PRO A 124 -4.45 12.78 10.21
CA PRO A 124 -5.41 13.85 9.91
C PRO A 124 -5.86 13.89 8.45
N ARG A 125 -5.02 13.48 7.50
CA ARG A 125 -5.38 13.41 6.08
C ARG A 125 -6.43 12.34 5.83
N VAL A 126 -6.32 11.19 6.50
CA VAL A 126 -7.32 10.11 6.43
C VAL A 126 -8.65 10.59 6.99
N LEU A 127 -8.64 11.21 8.19
CA LEU A 127 -9.86 11.79 8.77
C LEU A 127 -10.52 12.80 7.83
N SER A 128 -9.74 13.71 7.24
CA SER A 128 -10.27 14.70 6.31
C SER A 128 -10.95 14.07 5.09
N LEU A 129 -10.34 13.04 4.49
CA LEU A 129 -10.93 12.34 3.35
C LEU A 129 -12.20 11.59 3.78
N THR A 130 -12.17 10.84 4.88
CA THR A 130 -13.34 10.10 5.38
C THR A 130 -14.50 11.04 5.68
N SER A 131 -14.26 12.18 6.32
CA SER A 131 -15.30 13.19 6.56
C SER A 131 -15.87 13.77 5.26
N LYS A 132 -15.03 14.02 4.25
CA LYS A 132 -15.50 14.51 2.94
C LYS A 132 -16.35 13.48 2.20
N ILE A 133 -15.97 12.20 2.25
CA ILE A 133 -16.75 11.10 1.66
C ILE A 133 -18.09 10.96 2.38
N ALA A 134 -18.09 11.02 3.71
CA ALA A 134 -19.33 10.91 4.50
C ALA A 134 -20.27 12.11 4.32
N ALA A 135 -19.73 13.31 4.08
CA ALA A 135 -20.50 14.52 3.82
C ALA A 135 -20.86 14.69 2.33
N PHE A 136 -20.41 13.79 1.45
CA PHE A 136 -20.75 13.85 0.04
C PHE A 136 -22.22 13.47 -0.13
N ASP A 137 -22.99 14.40 -0.67
CA ASP A 137 -24.36 14.15 -1.10
C ASP A 137 -24.32 13.35 -2.40
N TRP A 138 -24.79 12.11 -2.34
CA TRP A 138 -24.72 11.19 -3.47
C TRP A 138 -25.71 11.53 -4.58
N GLY A 139 -26.69 12.40 -4.30
CA GLY A 139 -27.82 12.66 -5.19
C GLY A 139 -28.69 11.41 -5.37
N GLU A 140 -30.01 11.58 -5.39
CA GLU A 140 -30.93 10.59 -5.93
C GLU A 140 -31.06 10.72 -7.45
#